data_AF-X0Z192-F1
#
_entry.id   AF-X0Z192-F1
#
_cell.length_a   1.000
_cell.length_b   1.000
_cell.length_c   1.000
_cell.angle_alpha   90.00
_cell.angle_beta   90.00
_cell.angle_gamma   90.00
#
_symmetry.space_group_name_H-M   'P 1'
#
loop_
_entity.id
_entity.type
_entity.pdbx_description
1 polymer ?
#
loop_
_entity_poly.entity_id
_entity_poly.type
_entity_poly.pdbx_seq_one_letter_code
_entity_poly.pdbx_strand_id
1 'polypeptide(L)' 'MLELALNFDKGTIFLKDIAEKEEISEKYLSHLVIPLRASGLISSSRGAHGGYKLAKSPSQITLKEIV' A
#
# COMPACT_ATOMS: atom_id res chain seq x y z
N MET A 1 -4.84 -0.71 2.28
CA MET A 1 -4.28 -1.97 2.84
C MET A 1 -4.81 -3.19 2.11
N LEU A 2 -6.14 -3.40 2.05
CA LEU A 2 -6.76 -4.55 1.36
C LEU A 2 -6.22 -4.75 -0.08
N GLU A 3 -6.15 -3.70 -0.89
CA GLU A 3 -5.65 -3.82 -2.26
C GLU A 3 -4.19 -4.28 -2.37
N LEU A 4 -3.34 -3.89 -1.41
CA LEU A 4 -1.95 -4.36 -1.34
C LEU A 4 -1.86 -5.82 -0.89
N ALA A 5 -2.86 -6.33 -0.16
CA ALA A 5 -2.95 -7.73 0.23
C ALA A 5 -3.46 -8.62 -0.91
N LEU A 6 -4.51 -8.19 -1.62
CA LEU A 6 -5.11 -8.91 -2.76
C LEU A 6 -4.16 -9.06 -3.96
N ASN A 7 -3.11 -8.24 -4.03
CA ASN A 7 -2.12 -8.25 -5.09
C ASN A 7 -0.70 -8.50 -4.57
N PHE A 8 -0.55 -9.08 -3.37
CA PHE A 8 0.75 -9.30 -2.70
C PHE A 8 1.78 -10.01 -3.60
N ASP A 9 1.35 -11.08 -4.29
CA ASP A 9 2.20 -11.86 -5.20
C ASP A 9 2.38 -11.23 -6.60
N LYS A 10 1.67 -10.13 -6.90
CA LYS A 10 1.71 -9.47 -8.22
C LYS A 10 2.73 -8.31 -8.29
N GLY A 11 3.40 -7.98 -7.17
CA GLY A 11 4.45 -6.96 -7.12
C GLY A 11 3.99 -5.65 -6.48
N THR A 12 4.39 -4.51 -7.07
CA THR A 12 4.03 -3.17 -6.58
C THR A 12 2.87 -2.56 -7.37
N ILE A 13 2.02 -1.79 -6.68
CA ILE A 13 0.85 -1.09 -7.24
C ILE A 13 1.07 0.41 -7.12
N PHE A 14 0.72 1.22 -8.13
CA PHE A 14 0.81 2.68 -7.99
C PHE A 14 -0.36 3.23 -7.17
N LEU A 15 -0.14 4.37 -6.49
CA LEU A 15 -1.21 5.00 -5.72
C LEU A 15 -2.36 5.48 -6.58
N LYS A 16 -2.09 5.99 -7.79
CA LYS A 16 -3.11 6.33 -8.79
C LYS A 16 -4.07 5.16 -9.09
N ASP A 17 -3.57 3.92 -9.15
CA ASP A 17 -4.37 2.75 -9.51
C ASP A 17 -5.33 2.39 -8.34
N ILE A 18 -4.85 2.53 -7.10
CA ILE A 18 -5.65 2.36 -5.88
C ILE A 18 -6.65 3.52 -5.73
N ALA A 19 -6.24 4.75 -6.07
CA ALA A 19 -7.06 5.95 -6.04
C ALA A 19 -8.27 5.83 -6.98
N GLU A 20 -8.03 5.42 -8.22
CA GLU A 20 -9.06 5.20 -9.23
C GLU A 20 -10.01 4.06 -8.83
N LYS A 21 -9.48 2.93 -8.36
CA LYS A 21 -10.28 1.76 -7.99
C LYS A 21 -11.18 1.99 -6.78
N GLU A 22 -10.69 2.68 -5.76
CA GLU A 22 -11.42 2.88 -4.50
C GLU A 22 -12.22 4.21 -4.48
N GLU A 23 -12.21 4.97 -5.58
CA GLU A 23 -12.81 6.31 -5.70
C GLU A 23 -12.29 7.33 -4.67
N ILE A 24 -11.00 7.24 -4.32
CA ILE A 24 -10.33 8.06 -3.30
C ILE A 24 -9.23 8.91 -3.95
N SER A 25 -9.08 10.18 -3.58
CA SER A 25 -8.01 11.02 -4.15
C SER A 25 -6.60 10.48 -3.87
N GLU A 26 -5.73 10.45 -4.90
CA GLU A 26 -4.33 10.04 -4.76
C GLU A 26 -3.58 10.89 -3.73
N LYS A 27 -3.95 12.18 -3.58
CA LYS A 27 -3.41 13.08 -2.55
C LYS A 27 -3.72 12.61 -1.13
N TYR A 28 -4.90 12.04 -0.88
CA TYR A 28 -5.23 11.50 0.43
C TYR A 28 -4.48 10.19 0.69
N LEU A 29 -4.42 9.29 -0.29
CA LEU A 29 -3.62 8.07 -0.18
C LEU A 29 -2.13 8.36 0.03
N SER A 30 -1.58 9.38 -0.61
CA SER A 30 -0.16 9.76 -0.44
C SER A 30 0.15 10.28 0.96
N HIS A 31 -0.83 10.82 1.68
CA HIS A 31 -0.71 11.13 3.11
C HIS A 31 -0.82 9.84 3.96
N LEU A 32 -1.77 8.95 3.67
CA LEU A 32 -1.99 7.69 4.42
C LEU A 32 -0.81 6.70 4.34
N VAL A 33 -0.08 6.64 3.22
CA VAL A 33 1.08 5.74 3.09
C VAL A 33 2.28 6.15 3.96
N ILE A 34 2.36 7.39 4.43
CA ILE A 34 3.47 7.88 5.26
C ILE A 34 3.56 7.10 6.58
N PRO A 35 2.52 7.10 7.45
CA PRO A 35 2.55 6.33 8.69
C PRO A 35 2.66 4.81 8.44
N LEU A 36 1.98 4.28 7.41
CA LEU A 36 2.03 2.84 7.07
C LEU A 36 3.43 2.38 6.63
N ARG A 37 4.22 3.25 5.99
CA ARG A 37 5.63 2.97 5.69
C ARG A 37 6.49 3.11 6.93
N ALA A 38 6.24 4.13 7.75
CA ALA A 38 6.98 4.36 8.99
C ALA A 38 6.82 3.22 10.00
N SER A 39 5.64 2.60 10.07
CA SER A 39 5.37 1.40 10.87
C SER A 39 5.89 0.09 10.24
N GLY A 40 6.50 0.15 9.05
CA GLY A 40 7.02 -1.03 8.37
C GLY A 40 5.96 -2.00 7.86
N LEU A 41 4.71 -1.56 7.66
CA LEU A 41 3.64 -2.38 7.09
C LEU A 41 3.68 -2.43 5.56
N ILE A 42 4.14 -1.33 4.93
CA ILE A 42 4.30 -1.23 3.48
C ILE A 42 5.71 -0.80 3.11
N SER A 43 6.17 -1.29 1.97
CA SER A 43 7.38 -0.82 1.29
C SER A 43 6.99 -0.09 0.00
N SER A 44 7.90 0.73 -0.54
CA SER A 44 7.68 1.34 -1.86
C SER A 44 8.94 1.29 -2.71
N SER A 45 8.73 1.17 -4.01
CA SER A 45 9.75 1.27 -5.06
C SER A 45 9.71 2.66 -5.71
N ARG A 46 10.79 3.05 -6.39
CA ARG A 46 10.90 4.27 -7.21
C ARG A 46 11.24 3.89 -8.66
N GLY A 47 10.90 4.75 -9.61
CA GLY A 47 11.16 4.54 -11.05
C GLY A 47 9.98 3.91 -11.79
N ALA A 48 10.23 3.38 -12.99
CA ALA A 48 9.21 2.83 -13.88
C ALA A 48 8.43 1.63 -13.30
N HIS A 49 9.07 0.86 -12.40
CA HIS A 49 8.45 -0.21 -11.61
C HIS A 49 8.27 0.25 -10.15
N GLY A 50 7.74 1.46 -9.99
CA GLY A 50 7.49 2.10 -8.70
C GLY A 50 6.24 1.56 -8.00
N GLY A 51 5.73 2.34 -7.05
CA GLY A 51 4.52 2.01 -6.31
C GLY A 51 4.79 1.36 -4.95
N TYR A 52 3.75 0.77 -4.37
CA TYR A 52 3.70 0.26 -3.00
C TYR A 52 3.32 -1.21 -2.96
N LYS A 53 3.78 -1.92 -1.94
CA LYS A 53 3.40 -3.30 -1.61
C LYS A 53 3.47 -3.51 -0.10
N LEU A 54 2.86 -4.58 0.43
CA LEU A 54 3.08 -4.95 1.83
C LEU A 54 4.56 -5.30 2.07
N ALA A 55 5.06 -5.00 3.26
CA ALA A 55 6.43 -5.34 3.67
C ALA A 55 6.57 -6.78 4.21
N LYS A 56 5.45 -7.40 4.59
CA LYS A 56 5.33 -8.77 5.13
C LYS A 56 4.03 -9.42 4.60
N SER A 57 3.88 -10.73 4.79
CA SER A 57 2.69 -11.47 4.33
C SER A 57 1.40 -10.87 4.88
N PRO A 58 0.29 -10.84 4.12
CA PRO A 58 -1.03 -10.45 4.63
C PRO A 58 -1.42 -11.15 5.93
N SER A 59 -1.07 -12.43 6.08
CA SER A 59 -1.34 -13.24 7.28
C SER A 59 -0.56 -12.82 8.53
N GLN A 60 0.43 -11.94 8.38
CA GLN A 60 1.27 -11.40 9.46
C GLN A 60 0.93 -9.93 9.80
N ILE A 61 -0.17 -9.39 9.24
CA ILE A 61 -0.65 -8.04 9.53
C ILE A 61 -1.98 -8.15 10.25
N THR A 62 -2.02 -7.69 11.49
CA THR A 62 -3.23 -7.62 12.30
C THR A 62 -3.97 -6.30 12.09
N LEU A 63 -5.29 -6.29 12.28
CA LEU A 63 -6.07 -5.06 12.20
C LEU A 63 -5.58 -3.97 13.18
N LYS A 64 -5.08 -4.39 14.36
CA LYS A 64 -4.51 -3.52 15.39
C LYS A 64 -3.26 -2.75 14.94
N GLU A 65 -2.56 -3.21 13.89
CA GLU A 65 -1.41 -2.47 13.35
C GLU A 65 -1.84 -1.36 12.36
N ILE A 66 -3.10 -1.38 11.91
CA ILE A 66 -3.62 -0.47 10.87
C ILE A 66 -4.38 0.72 11.48
N VAL A 67 -4.96 0.56 12.67
CA VAL A 67 -5.86 1.53 13.34
C VAL A 67 -5.26 2.17 14.59
#